data_AF-A0A497FEE0-F1
#
_entry.id   AF-A0A497FEE0-F1
#
_cell.length_a   1.000
_cell.length_b   1.000
_cell.length_c   1.000
_cell.angle_alpha   90.00
_cell.angle_beta   90.00
_cell.angle_gamma   90.00
#
_symmetry.space_group_name_H-M   'P 1'
#
loop_
_entity.id
_entity.type
_entity.pdbx_description
1 polymer ?
#
loop_
_entity_poly.entity_id
_entity_poly.type
_entity_poly.pdbx_seq_one_letter_code
_entity_poly.pdbx_strand_id
1 'polypeptide(L)'
;MNLLMLILYVATSMVLASAIMYVVYRVVSRSERPSPEKTKVYACGEDYTPERASASDINLYTAVWRLSFRNLYKYIREKGHTGVLSDWFFWMYLFMIIALVVLYLVSVTLW
;
A
#
# COMPACT_ATOMS: atom_id res chain seq x y z
N MET A 1 -0.52 38.70 8.82
CA MET A 1 -1.52 37.71 9.27
C MET A 1 -0.78 36.49 9.79
N ASN A 2 -1.08 36.01 11.01
CA ASN A 2 -0.35 34.87 11.59
C ASN A 2 -0.55 33.60 10.77
N LEU A 3 0.49 32.77 10.64
CA LEU A 3 0.48 31.53 9.85
C LEU A 3 -0.69 30.60 10.23
N LEU A 4 -0.95 30.47 11.54
CA LEU A 4 -2.06 29.67 12.06
C LEU A 4 -3.42 30.18 11.57
N MET A 5 -3.61 31.50 11.53
CA MET A 5 -4.85 32.13 11.04
C MET A 5 -5.03 31.92 9.54
N LEU A 6 -3.93 31.99 8.77
CA LEU A 6 -3.95 31.72 7.33
C LEU A 6 -4.38 30.27 7.05
N ILE A 7 -3.81 29.30 7.77
CA ILE A 7 -4.16 27.88 7.64
C ILE A 7 -5.64 27.66 8.00
N LEU A 8 -6.12 28.27 9.08
CA LEU A 8 -7.51 28.17 9.50
C LEU A 8 -8.48 28.72 8.43
N TYR A 9 -8.17 29.86 7.83
CA TYR A 9 -9.00 30.44 6.78
C TYR A 9 -9.02 29.61 5.51
N VAL A 10 -7.88 29.06 5.09
CA VAL A 10 -7.79 28.19 3.92
C VAL A 10 -8.55 26.88 4.16
N ALA A 11 -8.37 26.23 5.32
CA ALA A 11 -9.11 25.02 5.64
C ALA A 11 -10.62 25.27 5.67
N THR A 12 -11.05 26.38 6.28
CA THR A 12 -12.47 26.74 6.38
C THR A 12 -13.07 27.06 5.01
N SER A 13 -12.34 27.75 4.12
CA SER A 13 -12.82 28.07 2.78
C SER A 13 -12.95 26.83 1.90
N MET A 14 -12.04 25.86 2.02
CA MET A 14 -12.13 24.56 1.33
C MET A 14 -13.34 23.75 1.80
N VAL A 15 -13.58 23.70 3.12
CA VAL A 15 -14.77 23.03 3.69
C VAL A 15 -16.05 23.71 3.22
N LEU A 16 -16.10 25.05 3.23
CA LEU A 16 -17.28 25.79 2.78
C LEU A 16 -17.56 25.56 1.29
N ALA A 17 -16.53 25.64 0.45
CA ALA A 17 -16.66 25.42 -0.98
C ALA A 17 -17.13 24.00 -1.31
N SER A 18 -16.57 22.99 -0.64
CA SER A 18 -17.00 21.59 -0.81
C SER A 18 -18.44 21.37 -0.34
N ALA A 19 -18.86 22.00 0.77
CA ALA A 19 -20.24 21.93 1.25
C ALA A 19 -21.23 22.55 0.25
N ILE A 20 -20.90 23.72 -0.32
CA ILE A 20 -21.72 24.37 -1.36
C ILE A 20 -21.84 23.46 -2.58
N MET A 21 -20.72 22.93 -3.07
CA MET A 21 -20.70 22.01 -4.21
C MET A 21 -21.53 20.74 -3.95
N TYR A 22 -21.45 20.19 -2.73
CA TYR A 22 -22.25 19.04 -2.34
C TYR A 22 -23.75 19.34 -2.36
N VAL A 23 -24.16 20.48 -1.81
CA VAL A 23 -25.58 20.90 -1.82
C VAL A 23 -26.06 21.09 -3.26
N VAL A 24 -25.30 21.79 -4.10
CA VAL A 24 -25.61 21.95 -5.52
C VAL A 24 -25.74 20.59 -6.21
N TYR A 25 -24.79 19.69 -5.99
CA TYR A 25 -24.84 18.34 -6.52
C TYR A 25 -26.12 17.61 -6.08
N ARG A 26 -26.50 17.66 -4.80
CA ARG A 26 -27.70 16.99 -4.29
C ARG A 26 -29.01 17.56 -4.84
N VAL A 27 -29.04 18.85 -5.16
CA VAL A 27 -30.19 19.51 -5.78
C VAL A 27 -30.29 19.15 -7.26
N VAL A 28 -29.17 19.18 -7.98
CA VAL A 28 -29.12 18.94 -9.44
C VAL A 28 -29.17 17.45 -9.81
N SER A 29 -28.53 16.57 -9.03
CA SER A 29 -28.46 15.12 -9.27
C SER A 29 -29.77 14.37 -9.06
N ARG A 30 -30.86 15.07 -8.69
CA ARG A 30 -32.21 14.49 -8.66
C ARG A 30 -32.74 14.13 -10.06
N SER A 31 -32.06 14.56 -11.13
CA SER A 31 -32.46 14.27 -12.51
C SER A 31 -31.81 12.99 -13.02
N GLU A 32 -32.67 11.99 -13.27
CA GLU A 32 -32.47 10.81 -14.11
C GLU A 32 -31.53 9.71 -13.60
N ARG A 33 -32.11 8.51 -13.42
CA ARG A 33 -31.32 7.29 -13.30
C ARG A 33 -30.61 7.08 -14.65
N PRO A 34 -29.29 6.85 -14.66
CA PRO A 34 -28.58 6.56 -15.90
C PRO A 34 -29.21 5.34 -16.57
N SER A 35 -29.36 5.39 -17.90
CA SER A 35 -29.81 4.20 -18.64
C SER A 35 -28.78 3.08 -18.44
N PRO A 36 -29.22 1.81 -18.43
CA PRO A 36 -28.32 0.66 -18.22
C PRO A 36 -27.18 0.57 -19.25
N GLU A 37 -27.34 1.21 -20.40
CA GLU A 37 -26.32 1.30 -21.44
C GLU A 37 -25.21 2.31 -21.09
N LYS A 38 -25.54 3.42 -20.42
CA LYS A 38 -24.54 4.38 -19.91
C LYS A 38 -23.69 3.84 -18.77
N THR A 39 -24.11 2.74 -18.14
CA THR A 39 -23.35 2.05 -17.08
C THR A 39 -22.43 0.96 -17.60
N LYS A 40 -22.47 0.62 -18.88
CA LYS A 40 -21.56 -0.36 -19.49
C LYS A 40 -20.23 0.31 -19.84
N VAL A 41 -19.15 -0.46 -19.73
CA VAL A 41 -17.83 -0.01 -20.16
C VAL A 41 -17.63 -0.39 -21.62
N TYR A 42 -17.28 0.60 -22.44
CA TYR A 42 -16.99 0.41 -23.85
C TYR A 42 -15.53 0.77 -24.12
N ALA A 43 -14.87 -0.06 -24.92
CA ALA A 43 -13.52 0.22 -25.43
C ALA A 43 -13.56 0.16 -26.95
N CYS A 44 -13.27 1.28 -27.62
CA CYS A 44 -13.26 1.37 -29.09
C CYS A 44 -14.57 0.91 -29.77
N GLY A 45 -15.73 1.09 -29.13
CA GLY A 45 -17.03 0.68 -29.67
C GLY A 45 -17.42 -0.78 -29.40
N GLU A 46 -16.58 -1.54 -28.69
CA GLU A 46 -16.88 -2.91 -28.26
C GLU A 46 -17.27 -2.95 -26.78
N ASP A 47 -18.18 -3.87 -26.44
CA ASP A 47 -18.52 -4.19 -25.05
C ASP A 47 -17.26 -4.70 -24.34
N TYR A 48 -16.89 -4.05 -23.23
CA TYR A 48 -15.69 -4.38 -22.47
C TYR A 48 -16.06 -4.79 -21.05
N THR A 49 -15.49 -5.88 -20.56
CA THR A 49 -15.87 -6.39 -19.24
C THR A 49 -15.28 -5.51 -18.13
N PRO A 50 -16.02 -5.26 -17.03
CA PRO A 50 -15.55 -4.42 -15.93
C PRO A 50 -14.21 -4.87 -15.34
N GLU A 51 -13.95 -6.18 -15.30
CA GLU A 51 -12.73 -6.79 -14.77
C GLU A 51 -11.51 -6.53 -15.64
N ARG A 52 -11.71 -6.30 -16.94
CA ARG A 52 -10.64 -5.91 -17.86
C ARG A 52 -10.44 -4.40 -17.85
N ALA A 53 -11.49 -3.63 -17.58
CA ALA A 53 -11.43 -2.16 -17.51
C ALA A 53 -10.89 -1.63 -16.18
N SER A 54 -10.94 -2.44 -15.11
CA SER A 54 -10.38 -2.04 -13.83
C SER A 54 -8.87 -1.92 -13.93
N ALA A 55 -8.33 -0.79 -13.49
CA ALA A 55 -6.91 -0.71 -13.12
C ALA A 55 -6.65 -1.77 -12.03
N SER A 56 -5.51 -2.47 -12.12
CA SER A 56 -5.13 -3.50 -11.15
C SER A 56 -5.29 -3.00 -9.71
N ASP A 57 -6.21 -3.60 -8.95
CA ASP A 57 -6.42 -3.33 -7.51
C ASP A 57 -5.17 -3.64 -6.66
N ILE A 58 -4.25 -4.42 -7.22
CA ILE A 58 -2.98 -4.72 -6.57
C ILE A 58 -1.98 -3.61 -6.94
N ASN A 59 -1.47 -2.95 -5.91
CA ASN A 59 -0.31 -2.06 -6.01
C ASN A 59 0.78 -2.78 -6.80
N LEU A 60 1.20 -2.23 -7.94
CA LEU A 60 2.17 -2.85 -8.84
C LEU A 60 3.43 -3.32 -8.10
N TYR A 61 3.88 -2.52 -7.12
CA TYR A 61 4.99 -2.85 -6.24
C TYR A 61 4.74 -4.14 -5.42
N THR A 62 3.56 -4.27 -4.83
CA THR A 62 3.19 -5.46 -4.05
C THR A 62 3.01 -6.70 -4.91
N ALA A 63 2.52 -6.56 -6.16
CA ALA A 63 2.46 -7.65 -7.11
C ALA A 63 3.87 -8.17 -7.43
N VAL A 64 4.78 -7.26 -7.82
CA VAL A 64 6.15 -7.60 -8.18
C VAL A 64 6.89 -8.22 -7.01
N TRP A 65 6.81 -7.61 -5.81
CA TRP A 65 7.44 -8.16 -4.62
C TRP A 65 6.93 -9.57 -4.30
N ARG A 66 5.61 -9.76 -4.30
CA ARG A 66 5.01 -11.05 -3.97
C ARG A 66 5.37 -12.13 -5.00
N LEU A 67 5.43 -11.79 -6.28
CA LEU A 67 5.79 -12.73 -7.34
C LEU A 67 7.27 -13.10 -7.29
N SER A 68 8.17 -12.12 -7.18
CA SER A 68 9.61 -12.34 -7.18
C SER A 68 10.09 -13.10 -5.94
N PHE A 69 9.54 -12.80 -4.77
CA PHE A 69 9.99 -13.39 -3.50
C PHE A 69 9.17 -14.60 -3.06
N ARG A 70 8.17 -15.05 -3.82
CA ARG A 70 7.31 -16.19 -3.47
C ARG A 70 8.11 -17.46 -3.18
N ASN A 71 9.05 -17.77 -4.08
CA ASN A 71 9.86 -18.99 -3.98
C ASN A 71 10.84 -18.91 -2.82
N LEU A 72 11.44 -17.75 -2.59
CA LEU A 72 12.33 -17.52 -1.44
C LEU A 72 11.56 -17.66 -0.12
N TYR A 73 10.38 -17.03 -0.01
CA TYR A 73 9.55 -17.13 1.17
C TYR A 73 9.14 -18.59 1.46
N LYS A 74 8.71 -19.31 0.42
CA LYS A 74 8.36 -20.73 0.53
C LYS A 74 9.55 -21.57 1.00
N TYR A 75 10.72 -21.33 0.43
CA TYR A 75 11.96 -22.01 0.83
C TYR A 75 12.34 -21.76 2.28
N ILE A 76 12.36 -20.49 2.72
CA ILE A 76 12.68 -20.13 4.11
C ILE A 76 11.66 -20.73 5.08
N ARG A 77 10.37 -20.68 4.74
CA ARG A 77 9.31 -21.24 5.59
C ARG A 77 9.41 -22.76 5.73
N GLU A 78 9.62 -23.47 4.62
CA GLU A 78 9.62 -24.94 4.60
C GLU A 78 10.94 -25.54 5.08
N LYS A 79 12.08 -24.90 4.79
CA LYS A 79 13.40 -25.42 5.16
C LYS A 79 14.04 -24.75 6.38
N GLY A 80 13.64 -23.53 6.71
CA GLY A 80 14.17 -22.80 7.86
C GLY A 80 13.52 -23.18 9.19
N HIS A 81 12.30 -23.71 9.17
CA HIS A 81 11.59 -24.19 10.36
C HIS A 81 11.55 -25.72 10.38
N THR A 82 12.68 -26.35 10.68
CA THR A 82 12.79 -27.81 10.82
C THR A 82 12.04 -28.35 12.03
N GLY A 83 11.72 -27.49 13.01
CA GLY A 83 11.09 -27.88 14.28
C GLY A 83 12.04 -28.60 15.24
N VAL A 84 13.31 -28.77 14.87
CA VAL A 84 14.34 -29.41 15.68
C VAL A 84 15.01 -28.35 16.55
N LEU A 85 15.03 -28.58 17.86
CA LEU A 85 15.55 -27.63 18.84
C LEU A 85 17.06 -27.35 18.65
N SER A 86 17.84 -28.35 18.22
CA SER A 86 19.27 -28.18 17.96
C SER A 86 19.56 -27.18 16.83
N ASP A 87 18.76 -27.20 15.77
CA ASP A 87 18.94 -26.30 14.63
C ASP A 87 18.68 -24.86 15.07
N TRP A 88 17.67 -24.65 15.91
CA TRP A 88 17.38 -23.36 16.50
C TRP A 88 18.54 -22.85 17.38
N PHE A 89 19.09 -23.71 18.25
CA PHE A 89 20.24 -23.36 19.09
C PHE A 89 21.47 -23.02 18.25
N PHE A 90 21.74 -23.76 17.18
CA PHE A 90 22.83 -23.47 16.26
C PHE A 90 22.69 -22.08 15.64
N TRP A 91 21.51 -21.76 15.10
CA TRP A 91 21.26 -20.44 14.50
C TRP A 91 21.38 -19.32 15.54
N MET A 92 20.82 -19.50 16.74
CA MET A 92 20.94 -18.53 17.84
C MET A 92 22.40 -18.26 18.20
N TYR A 93 23.19 -19.32 18.37
CA TYR A 93 24.60 -19.21 18.73
C TYR A 93 25.42 -18.51 17.61
N LEU A 94 25.16 -18.86 16.35
CA LEU A 94 25.78 -18.21 15.20
C LEU A 94 25.46 -16.71 15.15
N PHE A 95 24.19 -16.33 15.32
CA PHE A 95 23.79 -14.92 15.36
C PHE A 95 24.44 -14.16 16.52
N MET A 96 24.59 -14.80 17.68
CA MET A 96 25.28 -14.21 18.83
C MET A 96 26.75 -13.91 18.53
N ILE A 97 27.47 -14.86 17.89
CA ILE A 97 28.87 -14.63 17.47
C ILE A 97 28.95 -13.47 16.48
N ILE A 98 28.09 -13.45 15.45
CA ILE A 98 28.09 -12.38 14.44
C ILE A 98 27.84 -11.03 15.11
N ALA A 99 26.88 -10.94 16.02
CA ALA A 99 26.60 -9.70 16.76
C ALA A 99 27.81 -9.23 17.59
N LEU A 100 28.50 -10.15 18.28
CA LEU A 100 29.71 -9.82 19.04
C LEU A 100 30.84 -9.33 18.13
N VAL A 101 31.04 -9.97 16.98
CA VAL A 101 32.05 -9.55 15.99
C VAL A 101 31.73 -8.15 15.45
N VAL A 102 30.47 -7.89 15.10
CA VAL A 102 30.04 -6.56 14.62
C VAL A 102 30.25 -5.51 15.72
N LEU A 103 29.87 -5.80 16.96
CA LEU A 103 30.09 -4.89 18.09
C LEU A 103 31.58 -4.61 18.32
N TYR A 104 32.43 -5.63 18.24
CA TYR A 104 33.88 -5.48 18.33
C TYR A 104 34.41 -4.57 17.22
N LEU A 105 34.05 -4.85 15.96
CA LEU A 105 34.48 -4.02 14.82
C LEU A 105 34.04 -2.57 14.99
N VAL A 106 32.77 -2.34 15.33
CA VAL A 106 32.24 -0.99 15.59
C VAL A 106 33.02 -0.31 16.73
N SER A 107 33.29 -1.03 17.82
CA SER A 107 34.06 -0.48 18.94
C SER A 107 35.49 -0.10 18.55
N VAL A 108 36.17 -0.91 17.74
CA VAL A 108 37.55 -0.61 17.30
C VAL A 108 37.59 0.52 16.26
N THR A 109 36.51 0.71 15.49
CA THR A 109 36.46 1.76 14.44
C THR A 109 36.04 3.13 15.00
N LEU A 110 35.40 3.16 16.17
CA LEU A 110 34.95 4.38 16.84
C LEU A 110 36.00 4.99 17.80
N TRP A 111 37.12 4.32 18.02
CA TRP A 111 38.31 4.81 18.73
C TRP A 111 39.44 5.09 17.74
#